data_AF-A0A151SNK4-F1
#
_entry.id   AF-A0A151SNK4-F1
#
_cell.length_a   1.000
_cell.length_b   1.000
_cell.length_c   1.000
_cell.angle_alpha   90.00
_cell.angle_beta   90.00
_cell.angle_gamma   90.00
#
_symmetry.space_group_name_H-M   'P 1'
#
loop_
_entity.id
_entity.type
_entity.pdbx_description
1 polymer ?
#
loop_
_entity_poly.entity_id
_entity_poly.type
_entity_poly.pdbx_seq_one_letter_code
_entity_poly.pdbx_strand_id
1 'polypeptide(L)'
;ETNVGGLDLEALIQFNKGEVFVYMDDSNKPPVGEGLNKPAEVTLLNIKYFDKKTVHEYTKGPKIEKYKEMLKRKAEDQGAHLSYNLFKGEWMIRVSHFSVYKLVDES
;
A
#
# COMPACT_ATOMS: atom_id res chain seq x y z
N GLU A 1 -20.72 -1.07 -5.07
CA GLU A 1 -20.81 0.37 -4.71
C GLU A 1 -20.55 0.53 -3.21
N THR A 2 -20.05 1.68 -2.76
CA THR A 2 -19.74 1.95 -1.34
C THR A 2 -20.54 3.16 -0.89
N ASN A 3 -21.43 2.96 0.08
CA ASN A 3 -22.08 4.08 0.72
C ASN A 3 -21.06 4.81 1.61
N VAL A 4 -20.79 6.07 1.29
CA VAL A 4 -19.88 6.94 2.04
C VAL A 4 -20.62 8.00 2.86
N GLY A 5 -21.96 8.01 2.83
CA GLY A 5 -22.78 8.95 3.59
C GLY A 5 -22.54 8.80 5.09
N GLY A 6 -22.23 9.90 5.76
CA GLY A 6 -21.97 9.94 7.20
C GLY A 6 -20.60 9.42 7.62
N LEU A 7 -19.71 9.08 6.69
CA LEU A 7 -18.32 8.74 7.00
C LEU A 7 -17.45 9.99 7.03
N ASP A 8 -16.68 10.13 8.11
CA ASP A 8 -15.58 11.10 8.16
C ASP A 8 -14.35 10.49 7.48
N LEU A 9 -14.22 10.73 6.17
CA LEU A 9 -13.14 10.15 5.37
C LEU A 9 -11.76 10.69 5.78
N GLU A 10 -11.67 11.90 6.32
CA GLU A 10 -10.41 12.49 6.79
C GLU A 10 -9.90 11.78 8.05
N ALA A 11 -10.81 11.40 8.94
CA ALA A 11 -10.46 10.59 10.11
C ALA A 11 -10.17 9.12 9.76
N LEU A 12 -10.84 8.58 8.74
CA LEU A 12 -10.77 7.16 8.39
C LEU A 12 -9.61 6.79 7.47
N ILE A 13 -9.16 7.70 6.61
CA ILE A 13 -8.14 7.41 5.59
C ILE A 13 -6.96 8.35 5.75
N GLN A 14 -5.77 7.79 5.98
CA GLN A 14 -4.53 8.54 6.03
C GLN A 14 -3.58 8.09 4.92
N PHE A 15 -3.13 9.06 4.12
CA PHE A 15 -2.16 8.85 3.06
C PHE A 15 -0.79 9.35 3.50
N ASN A 16 0.18 8.47 3.50
CA ASN A 16 1.58 8.77 3.81
C ASN A 16 2.47 8.35 2.64
N LYS A 17 3.76 8.69 2.73
CA LYS A 17 4.72 8.30 1.70
C LYS A 17 4.93 6.79 1.70
N GLY A 18 4.32 6.12 0.73
CA GLY A 18 4.47 4.67 0.53
C GLY A 18 3.56 3.80 1.37
N GLU A 19 2.55 4.39 2.01
CA GLU A 19 1.58 3.65 2.82
C GLU A 19 0.23 4.38 2.84
N VAL A 20 -0.84 3.61 3.04
CA VAL A 20 -2.18 4.13 3.31
C VAL A 20 -2.75 3.37 4.51
N PHE A 21 -3.36 4.10 5.42
CA PHE A 21 -4.11 3.53 6.53
C PHE A 21 -5.58 3.74 6.27
N VAL A 22 -6.36 2.68 6.41
CA VAL A 22 -7.83 2.72 6.35
C VAL A 22 -8.32 2.09 7.64
N TYR A 23 -8.94 2.91 8.48
CA TYR A 23 -9.12 2.67 9.92
C TYR A 23 -7.78 2.60 10.66
N MET A 24 -7.52 3.58 11.53
CA MET A 24 -6.25 3.69 12.27
C MET A 24 -6.03 2.53 13.25
N ASP A 25 -7.13 1.99 13.77
CA ASP A 25 -7.16 0.82 14.63
C ASP A 25 -8.49 0.07 14.46
N ASP A 26 -8.62 -1.06 15.15
CA ASP A 26 -9.81 -1.91 15.07
C ASP A 26 -11.01 -1.39 15.88
N SER A 27 -10.87 -0.30 16.66
CA SER A 27 -11.94 0.19 17.55
C SER A 27 -13.17 0.67 16.77
N ASN A 28 -12.95 1.25 15.59
CA ASN A 28 -14.00 1.76 14.71
C ASN A 28 -14.06 1.02 13.36
N LYS A 29 -13.32 -0.07 13.22
CA LYS A 29 -13.29 -0.84 11.96
C LYS A 29 -14.53 -1.74 11.89
N PRO A 30 -15.39 -1.58 10.87
CA PRO A 30 -16.58 -2.41 10.73
C PRO A 30 -16.21 -3.84 10.28
N PRO A 31 -17.15 -4.80 10.35
CA PRO A 31 -16.97 -6.14 9.82
C PRO A 31 -16.52 -6.14 8.34
N VAL A 32 -15.89 -7.23 7.92
CA VAL A 32 -15.47 -7.40 6.52
C VAL A 32 -16.68 -7.33 5.59
N GLY A 33 -16.61 -6.48 4.57
CA GLY A 33 -17.69 -6.22 3.62
C GLY A 33 -18.44 -4.91 3.87
N GLU A 34 -18.32 -4.33 5.07
CA GLU A 34 -19.03 -3.12 5.48
C GLU A 34 -18.15 -1.87 5.40
N GLY A 35 -18.79 -0.71 5.16
CA GLY A 35 -18.09 0.56 4.99
C GLY A 35 -16.97 0.48 3.96
N LEU A 36 -15.78 0.95 4.35
CA LEU A 36 -14.54 0.79 3.59
C LEU A 36 -13.84 -0.56 3.80
N ASN A 37 -14.21 -1.38 4.81
CA ASN A 37 -13.48 -2.61 5.15
C ASN A 37 -13.82 -3.79 4.22
N LYS A 38 -13.53 -3.65 2.93
CA LYS A 38 -13.96 -4.57 1.87
C LYS A 38 -12.99 -4.54 0.68
N PRO A 39 -13.22 -5.31 -0.40
CA PRO A 39 -12.27 -5.36 -1.51
C PRO A 39 -12.03 -3.99 -2.14
N ALA A 40 -10.75 -3.66 -2.34
CA ALA A 40 -10.32 -2.37 -2.88
C ALA A 40 -9.04 -2.51 -3.71
N GLU A 41 -8.85 -1.56 -4.63
CA GLU A 41 -7.59 -1.35 -5.34
C GLU A 41 -6.93 -0.08 -4.77
N VAL A 42 -5.68 -0.20 -4.36
CA VAL A 42 -4.88 0.87 -3.78
C VAL A 42 -3.69 1.11 -4.69
N THR A 43 -3.51 2.35 -5.15
CA THR A 43 -2.33 2.75 -5.93
C THR A 43 -1.51 3.74 -5.14
N LEU A 44 -0.33 3.31 -4.71
CA LEU A 44 0.66 4.17 -4.07
C LEU A 44 1.54 4.80 -5.14
N LEU A 45 1.66 6.13 -5.10
CA LEU A 45 2.42 6.92 -6.06
C LEU A 45 3.84 7.19 -5.53
N ASN A 46 4.74 7.56 -6.45
CA ASN A 46 6.14 7.88 -6.14
C ASN A 46 6.92 6.74 -5.46
N ILE A 47 6.53 5.49 -5.74
CA ILE A 47 7.22 4.30 -5.29
C ILE A 47 8.36 4.04 -6.27
N LYS A 48 9.51 4.64 -5.98
CA LYS A 48 10.72 4.55 -6.81
C LYS A 48 11.90 4.22 -5.93
N TYR A 49 12.86 3.49 -6.49
CA TYR A 49 14.12 3.22 -5.81
C TYR A 49 15.09 4.38 -6.04
N PHE A 50 15.54 4.98 -4.93
CA PHE A 50 16.61 5.97 -4.92
C PHE A 50 17.81 5.39 -4.17
N ASP A 51 19.01 5.55 -4.73
CA ASP A 51 20.21 5.25 -3.96
C ASP A 51 20.39 6.32 -2.89
N LYS A 52 20.40 5.88 -1.63
CA LYS A 52 20.46 6.76 -0.45
C LYS A 52 21.68 7.68 -0.44
N LYS A 53 22.77 7.31 -1.14
CA LYS A 53 24.02 8.10 -1.17
C LYS A 53 24.03 9.14 -2.28
N THR A 54 23.51 8.79 -3.47
CA THR A 54 23.64 9.63 -4.67
C THR A 54 22.35 10.36 -5.03
N VAL A 55 21.24 10.05 -4.34
CA VAL A 55 19.87 10.54 -4.63
C VAL A 55 19.47 10.30 -6.10
N HIS A 56 20.16 9.37 -6.77
CA HIS A 56 19.83 9.00 -8.14
C HIS A 56 18.70 7.98 -8.16
N GLU A 57 17.74 8.24 -9.03
CA GLU A 57 16.73 7.26 -9.42
C GLU A 57 17.37 6.19 -10.30
N TYR A 58 17.14 4.93 -9.96
CA TYR A 58 17.53 3.81 -10.81
C TYR A 58 16.29 3.24 -11.49
N THR A 59 16.40 2.97 -12.79
CA THR A 59 15.32 2.35 -13.58
C THR A 59 15.71 0.98 -14.13
N LYS A 60 16.93 0.50 -13.86
CA LYS A 60 17.43 -0.80 -14.32
C LYS A 60 18.52 -1.39 -13.41
N GLY A 61 18.72 -2.69 -13.52
CA GLY A 61 19.82 -3.44 -12.88
C GLY A 61 19.39 -4.23 -11.63
N PRO A 62 20.32 -5.01 -11.04
CA PRO A 62 20.00 -5.97 -9.97
C PRO A 62 19.35 -5.36 -8.73
N LYS A 63 19.70 -4.10 -8.38
CA LYS A 63 19.09 -3.37 -7.26
C LYS A 63 17.58 -3.15 -7.46
N ILE A 64 17.16 -2.83 -8.69
CA ILE A 64 15.75 -2.62 -9.03
C ILE A 64 14.98 -3.93 -8.99
N GLU A 65 15.56 -5.02 -9.49
CA GLU A 65 14.90 -6.32 -9.41
C GLU A 65 14.71 -6.78 -7.96
N LYS A 66 15.71 -6.58 -7.09
CA LYS A 66 15.56 -6.83 -5.64
C LYS A 66 14.47 -5.96 -5.00
N TYR A 67 14.38 -4.68 -5.40
CA TYR A 67 13.35 -3.78 -4.90
C TYR A 67 11.94 -4.23 -5.34
N LYS A 68 11.76 -4.63 -6.61
CA LYS A 68 10.50 -5.19 -7.11
C LYS A 68 10.11 -6.46 -6.35
N GLU A 69 11.07 -7.35 -6.08
CA GLU A 69 10.83 -8.56 -5.32
C GLU A 69 10.39 -8.26 -3.88
N MET A 70 11.02 -7.28 -3.23
CA MET A 70 10.61 -6.80 -1.91
C MET A 70 9.17 -6.25 -1.93
N LEU A 71 8.81 -5.43 -2.93
CA LEU A 71 7.44 -4.94 -3.07
C LEU A 71 6.44 -6.07 -3.30
N LYS A 72 6.81 -7.10 -4.06
CA LYS A 72 5.99 -8.30 -4.28
C LYS A 72 5.74 -9.06 -2.99
N ARG A 73 6.79 -9.35 -2.22
CA ARG A 73 6.67 -10.03 -0.91
C ARG A 73 5.77 -9.26 0.03
N LYS A 74 5.95 -7.94 0.13
CA LYS A 74 5.09 -7.07 0.95
C LYS A 74 3.61 -7.13 0.58
N ALA A 75 3.28 -7.32 -0.70
CA ALA A 75 1.89 -7.47 -1.13
C ALA A 75 1.36 -8.89 -0.82
N GLU A 76 2.18 -9.92 -1.01
CA GLU A 76 1.84 -11.31 -0.68
C GLU A 76 1.57 -11.49 0.81
N ASP A 77 2.37 -10.87 1.68
CA ASP A 77 2.16 -10.85 3.14
C ASP A 77 0.80 -10.24 3.54
N GLN A 78 0.24 -9.40 2.68
CA GLN A 78 -1.06 -8.76 2.87
C GLN A 78 -2.22 -9.52 2.18
N GLY A 79 -1.95 -10.72 1.67
CA GLY A 79 -2.91 -11.49 0.88
C GLY A 79 -3.37 -10.73 -0.37
N ALA A 80 -2.52 -9.85 -0.90
CA ALA A 80 -2.88 -8.88 -1.90
C ALA A 80 -2.23 -9.16 -3.27
N HIS A 81 -2.98 -8.95 -4.34
CA HIS A 81 -2.45 -9.06 -5.70
C HIS A 81 -1.75 -7.77 -6.12
N LEU A 82 -0.66 -7.88 -6.90
CA LEU A 82 0.21 -6.75 -7.19
C LEU A 82 0.49 -6.50 -8.66
N SER A 83 0.56 -5.20 -9.02
CA SER A 83 1.32 -4.72 -10.17
C SER A 83 2.21 -3.52 -9.79
N TYR A 84 3.36 -3.38 -10.44
CA TYR A 84 4.28 -2.26 -10.22
C TYR A 84 4.76 -1.66 -11.53
N ASN A 85 4.49 -0.37 -11.75
CA ASN A 85 4.97 0.40 -12.89
C ASN A 85 6.15 1.27 -12.45
N LEU A 86 7.36 0.81 -12.77
CA LEU A 86 8.61 1.49 -12.40
C LEU A 86 8.72 2.91 -12.98
N PHE A 87 8.32 3.14 -14.23
CA PHE A 87 8.47 4.43 -14.89
C PHE A 87 7.56 5.50 -14.28
N LYS A 88 6.33 5.11 -13.95
CA LYS A 88 5.36 5.99 -13.28
C LYS A 88 5.58 6.06 -11.76
N GLY A 89 6.32 5.10 -11.19
CA GLY A 89 6.44 4.95 -9.75
C GLY A 89 5.11 4.57 -9.09
N GLU A 90 4.27 3.79 -9.79
CA GLU A 90 2.95 3.38 -9.31
C GLU A 90 3.03 1.95 -8.79
N TRP A 91 2.66 1.76 -7.53
CA TRP A 91 2.57 0.46 -6.87
C TRP A 91 1.10 0.17 -6.54
N MET A 92 0.49 -0.71 -7.32
CA MET A 92 -0.94 -1.01 -7.24
C MET A 92 -1.16 -2.37 -6.57
N ILE A 93 -1.95 -2.36 -5.51
CA ILE A 93 -2.24 -3.50 -4.64
C ILE A 93 -3.76 -3.72 -4.62
N ARG A 94 -4.20 -4.97 -4.73
CA ARG A 94 -5.62 -5.35 -4.56
C ARG A 94 -5.78 -6.14 -3.27
N VAL A 95 -6.55 -5.60 -2.34
CA VAL A 95 -6.83 -6.22 -1.04
C VAL A 95 -8.25 -6.76 -0.99
N SER A 96 -8.49 -7.78 -0.17
CA SER A 96 -9.85 -8.30 0.08
C SER A 96 -10.60 -7.50 1.15
N HIS A 97 -9.87 -6.88 2.07
CA HIS A 97 -10.34 -5.99 3.14
C HIS A 97 -9.12 -5.29 3.77
N PHE A 98 -9.32 -4.39 4.75
CA PHE A 98 -8.24 -3.67 5.42
C PHE A 98 -7.90 -4.29 6.78
N SER A 99 -6.63 -4.60 6.98
CA SER A 99 -6.08 -5.29 8.15
C SER A 99 -4.80 -4.62 8.61
N VAL A 100 -4.50 -4.74 9.90
CA VAL A 100 -3.28 -4.19 10.49
C VAL A 100 -2.11 -5.09 10.11
N TYR A 101 -1.21 -4.57 9.27
CA TYR A 101 0.03 -5.24 8.92
C TYR A 101 1.19 -4.54 9.63
N LYS A 102 1.69 -5.17 10.69
CA LYS A 102 2.95 -4.73 11.30
C LYS A 102 4.08 -5.22 10.41
N LEU A 103 4.65 -4.30 9.62
CA LEU A 103 5.92 -4.55 8.97
C LEU A 103 6.97 -4.73 10.08
N VAL A 104 7.47 -5.94 10.25
CA VAL A 104 8.71 -6.14 11.00
C VAL A 104 9.79 -5.49 10.15
N ASP A 105 10.37 -4.40 10.64
CA ASP A 105 11.51 -3.77 9.98
C ASP A 105 12.67 -4.78 10.07
N GLU A 106 13.00 -5.45 8.96
CA GLU A 106 14.25 -6.20 8.87
C GLU A 106 15.39 -5.18 8.78
N SER A 107 15.81 -4.69 9.96
CA SER A 107 17.01 -3.89 10.17
C SER A 107 18.28 -4.66 9.83
#